data_AF-M3AEG8-F1
#
_entry.id   AF-M3AEG8-F1
#
_cell.length_a   1.000
_cell.length_b   1.000
_cell.length_c   1.000
_cell.angle_alpha   90.00
_cell.angle_beta   90.00
_cell.angle_gamma   90.00
#
_symmetry.space_group_name_H-M   'P 1'
#
loop_
_entity.id
_entity.type
_entity.pdbx_description
1 polymer ?
#
loop_
_entity_poly.entity_id
_entity_poly.type
_entity_poly.pdbx_seq_one_letter_code
_entity_poly.pdbx_strand_id
1 'polypeptide(L)'
;MTSTLPVATLAAITNRIARELGVQASQVAATVQMLDEGATVPFIARYRKEATGGLDDTQLRNLEERLGYLRELEDRRAAILRSIEEQDKLTPELRGQIDEADSKARLEDLYLPYKPKRRTKAQIAREAGLQPLADALLADPALAPEQAAGAYVDAEKGVADVKAALDGARQILMERFAEDAELLGNLRDALWDGGVLISTLAEGKGEVGAKFSDYFDYREAIKAIPSHRALALFRGRNENVLNLKLLTPDEAARPEGAVSQGPGEFEARIARRFSIRDLKRPADSWLAETVRWAWRIKIHLHLELELMGRLREAAEAEAINVFARNLRALLLQAPAGARNCIGLDPGIRTGVKVAVTDATGKVVECATIYPHQPRNDWQGSLATLGQLARKHGIKLVAIGNGTASRETDRLVIDLMKRHPELGLEKLVVSEAGASVYSASELAAKEFPDLDVSLRGAVSIARRLQDPLAELVKIDPKAIGVGQYQHDVDQVKLGRSLDAVVEDCVNAVGVEVNTASAPLLSRVAGLSPTVARNVVEFRDRFGPFASRDALKQVERLGAKAFEQAAGFLRVLG
;
A
#
# COMPACT_ATOMS: atom_id res chain seq x y z
N MET A 1 14.07 11.31 14.09
CA MET A 1 14.23 10.79 15.47
C MET A 1 15.04 9.51 15.35
N THR A 2 16.35 9.59 15.57
CA THR A 2 17.21 8.41 15.64
C THR A 2 16.87 7.68 16.94
N SER A 3 16.01 6.68 16.85
CA SER A 3 15.91 5.65 17.90
C SER A 3 17.28 4.97 17.93
N THR A 4 18.13 5.31 18.89
CA THR A 4 19.39 4.60 19.11
C THR A 4 19.05 3.26 19.74
N LEU A 5 18.64 2.32 18.89
CA LEU A 5 18.45 0.93 19.29
C LEU A 5 19.75 0.38 19.91
N PRO A 6 19.66 -0.52 20.90
CA PRO A 6 20.84 -1.18 21.44
C PRO A 6 21.66 -1.86 20.34
N VAL A 7 22.99 -1.87 20.47
CA VAL A 7 23.92 -2.44 19.47
C VAL A 7 23.58 -3.89 19.13
N ALA A 8 23.21 -4.69 20.14
CA ALA A 8 22.80 -6.09 19.95
C ALA A 8 21.52 -6.21 19.10
N THR A 9 20.54 -5.32 19.32
CA THR A 9 19.29 -5.28 18.54
C THR A 9 19.58 -4.91 17.09
N LEU A 10 20.44 -3.92 16.85
CA LEU A 10 20.84 -3.52 15.50
C LEU A 10 21.56 -4.67 14.77
N ALA A 11 22.42 -5.42 15.46
CA ALA A 11 23.10 -6.58 14.90
C ALA A 11 22.11 -7.70 14.54
N ALA A 12 21.09 -7.96 15.37
CA ALA A 12 20.04 -8.94 15.07
C ALA A 12 19.21 -8.54 13.84
N ILE A 13 18.81 -7.26 13.74
CA ILE A 13 18.12 -6.71 12.57
C ILE A 13 18.97 -6.91 11.31
N THR A 14 20.24 -6.54 11.39
CA THR A 14 21.19 -6.65 10.27
C THR A 14 21.31 -8.09 9.77
N ASN A 15 21.49 -9.05 10.67
CA ASN A 15 21.58 -10.47 10.34
C ASN A 15 20.28 -11.05 9.76
N ARG A 16 19.13 -10.54 10.20
CA ARG A 16 17.84 -10.95 9.64
C ARG A 16 17.67 -10.45 8.21
N ILE A 17 17.91 -9.16 7.96
CA ILE A 17 17.83 -8.58 6.62
C ILE A 17 18.83 -9.26 5.67
N ALA A 18 20.05 -9.54 6.14
CA ALA A 18 21.06 -10.25 5.37
C ALA A 18 20.56 -11.63 4.87
N ARG A 19 19.91 -12.39 5.74
CA ARG A 19 19.29 -13.68 5.38
C ARG A 19 18.10 -13.53 4.44
N GLU A 20 17.22 -12.55 4.69
CA GLU A 20 16.04 -12.28 3.85
C GLU A 20 16.43 -11.86 2.42
N LEU A 21 17.50 -11.08 2.26
CA LEU A 21 17.97 -10.58 0.96
C LEU A 21 19.04 -11.47 0.29
N GLY A 22 19.58 -12.46 1.00
CA GLY A 22 20.67 -13.30 0.50
C GLY A 22 22.01 -12.55 0.33
N VAL A 23 22.30 -11.58 1.21
CA VAL A 23 23.50 -10.73 1.18
C VAL A 23 24.30 -10.85 2.48
N GLN A 24 25.51 -10.29 2.54
CA GLN A 24 26.34 -10.34 3.76
C GLN A 24 25.87 -9.31 4.80
N ALA A 25 25.96 -9.67 6.08
CA ALA A 25 25.60 -8.78 7.18
C ALA A 25 26.44 -7.49 7.21
N SER A 26 27.71 -7.55 6.78
CA SER A 26 28.57 -6.37 6.63
C SER A 26 28.01 -5.36 5.62
N GLN A 27 27.46 -5.84 4.50
CA GLN A 27 26.84 -4.99 3.46
C GLN A 27 25.58 -4.28 4.00
N VAL A 28 24.79 -5.00 4.79
CA VAL A 28 23.60 -4.44 5.45
C VAL A 28 24.01 -3.40 6.49
N ALA A 29 24.97 -3.71 7.36
CA ALA A 29 25.44 -2.79 8.40
C ALA A 29 25.96 -1.48 7.82
N ALA A 30 26.79 -1.55 6.78
CA ALA A 30 27.31 -0.36 6.09
C ALA A 30 26.18 0.48 5.47
N THR A 31 25.20 -0.17 4.83
CA THR A 31 24.03 0.51 4.27
C THR A 31 23.20 1.20 5.36
N VAL A 32 22.90 0.50 6.46
CA VAL A 32 22.12 1.03 7.57
C VAL A 32 22.79 2.26 8.18
N GLN A 33 24.11 2.20 8.39
CA GLN A 33 24.87 3.34 8.89
C GLN A 33 24.72 4.56 7.96
N MET A 34 24.88 4.37 6.65
CA MET A 34 24.74 5.47 5.68
C MET A 34 23.33 6.05 5.64
N LEU A 35 22.29 5.21 5.70
CA LEU A 35 20.90 5.66 5.77
C LEU A 35 20.63 6.48 7.05
N ASP A 36 21.16 6.03 8.20
CA ASP A 36 21.03 6.75 9.48
C ASP A 36 21.81 8.09 9.48
N GLU A 37 22.91 8.17 8.73
CA GLU A 37 23.64 9.42 8.46
C GLU A 37 22.95 10.33 7.42
N GLY A 38 21.78 9.92 6.91
CA GLY A 38 20.95 10.69 5.99
C GLY A 38 21.37 10.59 4.52
N ALA A 39 22.15 9.56 4.15
CA ALA A 39 22.40 9.27 2.75
C ALA A 39 21.13 8.71 2.09
N THR A 40 20.90 9.09 0.84
CA THR A 40 19.74 8.62 0.05
C THR A 40 20.07 7.30 -0.64
N VAL A 41 19.06 6.49 -0.96
CA VAL A 41 19.24 5.23 -1.70
C VAL A 41 19.94 5.45 -3.05
N PRO A 42 19.55 6.41 -3.91
CA PRO A 42 20.25 6.64 -5.17
C PRO A 42 21.73 7.00 -4.96
N PHE A 43 22.04 7.80 -3.93
CA PHE A 43 23.42 8.17 -3.60
C PHE A 43 24.24 6.95 -3.20
N ILE A 44 23.71 6.09 -2.31
CA ILE A 44 24.38 4.88 -1.87
C ILE A 44 24.64 3.96 -3.06
N ALA A 45 23.62 3.69 -3.86
CA ALA A 45 23.68 2.81 -5.02
C ALA A 45 24.73 3.26 -6.05
N ARG A 46 24.91 4.57 -6.23
CA ARG A 46 25.82 5.13 -7.24
C ARG A 46 27.23 5.39 -6.73
N TYR A 47 27.38 5.95 -5.53
CA TYR A 47 28.64 6.50 -5.02
C TYR A 47 29.22 5.77 -3.81
N ARG A 48 28.54 4.74 -3.32
CA ARG A 48 28.98 3.93 -2.17
C ARG A 48 28.96 2.42 -2.47
N LYS A 49 29.06 2.04 -3.74
CA LYS A 49 29.09 0.64 -4.20
C LYS A 49 30.16 -0.20 -3.50
N GLU A 50 31.35 0.34 -3.31
CA GLU A 50 32.43 -0.38 -2.62
C GLU A 50 32.08 -0.64 -1.15
N ALA A 51 31.49 0.34 -0.47
CA ALA A 51 31.08 0.21 0.93
C ALA A 51 29.93 -0.78 1.12
N THR A 52 29.03 -0.91 0.13
CA THR A 52 27.91 -1.87 0.17
C THR A 52 28.24 -3.21 -0.49
N GLY A 53 29.42 -3.39 -1.08
CA GLY A 53 29.74 -4.58 -1.86
C GLY A 53 28.87 -4.75 -3.11
N GLY A 54 28.37 -3.65 -3.68
CA GLY A 54 27.65 -3.63 -4.96
C GLY A 54 26.15 -3.89 -4.89
N LEU A 55 25.48 -3.60 -3.77
CA LEU A 55 24.02 -3.69 -3.68
C LEU A 55 23.36 -2.76 -4.72
N ASP A 56 22.36 -3.29 -5.43
CA ASP A 56 21.58 -2.51 -6.41
C ASP A 56 20.41 -1.73 -5.77
N ASP A 57 19.76 -0.86 -6.56
CA ASP A 57 18.64 -0.03 -6.09
C ASP A 57 17.51 -0.88 -5.49
N THR A 58 17.20 -2.04 -6.08
CA THR A 58 16.11 -2.91 -5.61
C THR A 58 16.45 -3.52 -4.25
N GLN A 59 17.68 -4.00 -4.09
CA GLN A 59 18.17 -4.52 -2.81
C GLN A 59 18.20 -3.44 -1.73
N LEU A 60 18.64 -2.22 -2.06
CA LEU A 60 18.69 -1.10 -1.13
C LEU A 60 17.30 -0.62 -0.70
N ARG A 61 16.32 -0.57 -1.62
CA ARG A 61 14.92 -0.23 -1.29
C ARG A 61 14.27 -1.30 -0.41
N ASN A 62 14.47 -2.58 -0.73
CA ASN A 62 13.97 -3.68 0.11
C ASN A 62 14.62 -3.64 1.50
N LEU A 63 15.92 -3.33 1.58
CA LEU A 63 16.63 -3.15 2.84
C LEU A 63 16.04 -2.00 3.65
N GLU A 64 15.81 -0.83 3.05
CA GLU A 64 15.21 0.34 3.71
C GLU A 64 13.82 0.03 4.28
N GLU A 65 12.97 -0.64 3.51
CA GLU A 65 11.64 -1.07 3.95
C GLU A 65 11.69 -2.07 5.11
N ARG A 66 12.51 -3.13 4.97
CA ARG A 66 12.67 -4.15 6.02
C ARG A 66 13.30 -3.58 7.28
N LEU A 67 14.25 -2.67 7.15
CA LEU A 67 14.84 -1.95 8.27
C LEU A 67 13.75 -1.18 9.05
N GLY A 68 12.90 -0.44 8.35
CA GLY A 68 11.78 0.27 8.96
C GLY A 68 10.84 -0.67 9.74
N TYR A 69 10.39 -1.75 9.10
CA TYR A 69 9.51 -2.73 9.75
C TYR A 69 10.15 -3.37 10.98
N LEU A 70 11.42 -3.78 10.90
CA LEU A 70 12.10 -4.46 12.00
C LEU A 70 12.39 -3.50 13.16
N ARG A 71 12.67 -2.22 12.89
CA ARG A 71 12.76 -1.20 13.94
C ARG A 71 11.44 -1.04 14.68
N GLU A 72 10.32 -0.96 13.95
CA GLU A 72 8.98 -0.91 14.56
C GLU A 72 8.65 -2.17 15.38
N LEU A 73 9.10 -3.35 14.92
CA LEU A 73 8.93 -4.60 15.66
C LEU A 73 9.67 -4.55 17.00
N GLU A 74 10.93 -4.10 17.00
CA GLU A 74 11.74 -4.00 18.23
C GLU A 74 11.26 -2.90 19.18
N ASP A 75 10.83 -1.76 18.66
CA ASP A 75 10.20 -0.71 19.47
C ASP A 75 8.92 -1.24 20.15
N ARG A 76 8.13 -2.02 19.41
CA ARG A 76 6.92 -2.66 19.96
C ARG A 76 7.25 -3.74 20.99
N ARG A 77 8.27 -4.58 20.73
CA ARG A 77 8.77 -5.59 21.67
C ARG A 77 9.17 -4.93 23.00
N ALA A 78 9.96 -3.87 22.94
CA ALA A 78 10.39 -3.13 24.12
C ALA A 78 9.20 -2.53 24.90
N ALA A 79 8.19 -2.00 24.21
CA ALA A 79 6.98 -1.48 24.85
C ALA A 79 6.17 -2.58 25.56
N ILE A 80 6.06 -3.76 24.94
CA ILE A 80 5.38 -4.92 25.52
C ILE A 80 6.11 -5.41 26.78
N LEU A 81 7.43 -5.59 26.70
CA LEU A 81 8.25 -6.00 27.84
C LEU A 81 8.07 -5.06 29.04
N ARG A 82 8.17 -3.74 28.81
CA ARG A 82 7.93 -2.73 29.88
C ARG A 82 6.55 -2.86 30.48
N SER A 83 5.51 -2.98 29.65
CA SER A 83 4.13 -3.06 30.15
C SER A 83 3.86 -4.31 31.00
N ILE A 84 4.52 -5.44 30.69
CA ILE A 84 4.37 -6.68 31.46
C ILE A 84 5.22 -6.63 32.74
N GLU A 85 6.41 -6.02 32.67
CA GLU A 85 7.28 -5.78 33.82
C GLU A 85 6.63 -4.86 34.85
N GLU A 86 5.98 -3.77 34.41
CA GLU A 86 5.20 -2.86 35.28
C GLU A 86 4.03 -3.54 36.01
N GLN A 87 3.59 -4.72 35.54
CA GLN A 87 2.55 -5.52 36.18
C GLN A 87 3.09 -6.63 37.09
N ASP A 88 4.42 -6.72 37.25
CA ASP A 88 5.12 -7.81 37.96
C ASP A 88 4.76 -9.21 37.41
N LYS A 89 4.50 -9.30 36.09
CA LYS A 89 4.11 -10.56 35.41
C LYS A 89 5.17 -11.10 34.45
N LEU A 90 6.31 -10.43 34.30
CA LEU A 90 7.35 -10.83 33.35
C LEU A 90 8.20 -11.97 33.92
N THR A 91 7.83 -13.22 33.61
CA THR A 91 8.64 -14.39 33.98
C THR A 91 9.83 -14.55 33.01
N PRO A 92 10.92 -15.23 33.41
CA PRO A 92 12.05 -15.52 32.53
C PRO A 92 11.64 -16.26 31.24
N GLU A 93 10.66 -17.17 31.34
CA GLU A 93 10.15 -17.95 30.22
C GLU A 93 9.37 -17.07 29.24
N LEU A 94 8.47 -16.22 29.76
CA LEU A 94 7.71 -15.27 28.94
C LEU A 94 8.64 -14.26 28.27
N ARG A 95 9.66 -13.79 28.98
CA ARG A 95 10.69 -12.92 28.40
C ARG A 95 11.39 -13.60 27.23
N GLY A 96 11.83 -14.86 27.39
CA GLY A 96 12.42 -15.63 26.30
C GLY A 96 11.50 -15.76 25.08
N GLN A 97 10.22 -16.07 25.29
CA GLN A 97 9.23 -16.15 24.21
C GLN A 97 9.02 -14.80 23.51
N ILE A 98 8.99 -13.71 24.27
CA ILE A 98 8.87 -12.35 23.71
C ILE A 98 10.13 -12.00 22.95
N ASP A 99 11.33 -12.32 23.42
CA ASP A 99 12.59 -12.01 22.73
C ASP A 99 12.73 -12.80 21.42
N GLU A 100 12.24 -14.04 21.38
CA GLU A 100 12.25 -14.91 20.19
C GLU A 100 11.16 -14.60 19.16
N ALA A 101 10.12 -13.83 19.52
CA ALA A 101 9.01 -13.56 18.62
C ALA A 101 9.45 -12.85 17.33
N ASP A 102 9.12 -13.46 16.19
CA ASP A 102 9.63 -13.08 14.86
C ASP A 102 8.68 -12.18 14.06
N SER A 103 7.46 -11.95 14.57
CA SER A 103 6.39 -11.21 13.91
C SER A 103 5.60 -10.36 14.90
N LYS A 104 4.99 -9.28 14.39
CA LYS A 104 4.12 -8.41 15.19
C LYS A 104 2.91 -9.17 15.74
N ALA A 105 2.36 -10.11 14.98
CA ALA A 105 1.24 -10.95 15.41
C ALA A 105 1.61 -11.80 16.63
N ARG A 106 2.74 -12.52 16.58
CA ARG A 106 3.21 -13.33 17.70
C ARG A 106 3.49 -12.50 18.95
N LEU A 107 4.05 -11.30 18.80
CA LEU A 107 4.23 -10.37 19.91
C LEU A 107 2.90 -9.94 20.54
N GLU A 108 1.90 -9.59 19.72
CA GLU A 108 0.59 -9.23 20.23
C GLU A 108 -0.08 -10.41 20.94
N ASP A 109 0.02 -11.64 20.40
CA ASP A 109 -0.52 -12.86 21.04
C ASP A 109 0.03 -13.06 22.46
N LEU A 110 1.35 -12.97 22.62
CA LEU A 110 2.02 -13.10 23.92
C LEU A 110 1.62 -11.96 24.88
N TYR A 111 1.27 -10.80 24.34
CA TYR A 111 0.86 -9.64 25.12
C TYR A 111 -0.63 -9.63 25.49
N LEU A 112 -1.49 -10.38 24.78
CA LEU A 112 -2.96 -10.37 24.98
C LEU A 112 -3.39 -10.54 26.44
N PRO A 113 -2.82 -11.44 27.26
CA PRO A 113 -3.22 -11.59 28.67
C PRO A 113 -2.96 -10.34 29.52
N TYR A 114 -1.94 -9.57 29.19
CA TYR A 114 -1.41 -8.44 29.96
C TYR A 114 -1.86 -7.08 29.41
N LYS A 115 -2.47 -7.07 28.23
CA LYS A 115 -2.97 -5.85 27.60
C LYS A 115 -4.07 -5.24 28.46
N PRO A 116 -4.00 -3.93 28.80
CA PRO A 116 -5.07 -3.26 29.53
C PRO A 116 -6.41 -3.36 28.77
N LYS A 117 -7.44 -3.90 29.44
CA LYS A 117 -8.75 -4.17 28.84
C LYS A 117 -9.82 -3.27 29.42
N ARG A 118 -10.80 -2.91 28.58
CA ARG A 118 -12.09 -2.41 29.05
C ARG A 118 -12.78 -3.51 29.87
N ARG A 119 -13.63 -3.14 30.83
CA ARG A 119 -14.36 -4.07 31.71
C ARG A 119 -15.17 -5.10 30.88
N THR A 120 -14.60 -6.29 30.65
CA THR A 120 -15.18 -7.37 29.86
C THR A 120 -16.17 -8.20 30.69
N LYS A 121 -16.99 -9.04 30.05
CA LYS A 121 -17.86 -9.99 30.79
C LYS A 121 -17.05 -10.93 31.68
N ALA A 122 -15.86 -11.36 31.24
CA ALA A 122 -14.95 -12.16 32.05
C ALA A 122 -14.42 -11.36 33.24
N GLN A 123 -14.06 -10.09 33.04
CA GLN A 123 -13.61 -9.22 34.14
C GLN A 123 -14.71 -8.99 35.18
N ILE A 124 -15.95 -8.74 34.74
CA ILE A 124 -17.13 -8.64 35.63
C ILE A 124 -17.31 -9.95 36.42
N ALA A 125 -17.18 -11.10 35.77
CA ALA A 125 -17.26 -12.40 36.43
C ALA A 125 -16.12 -12.61 37.45
N ARG A 126 -14.89 -12.17 37.17
CA ARG A 126 -13.77 -12.21 38.13
C ARG A 126 -14.02 -11.31 39.33
N GLU A 127 -14.49 -10.09 39.10
CA GLU A 127 -14.87 -9.13 40.17
C GLU A 127 -16.02 -9.68 41.04
N ALA A 128 -16.95 -10.43 40.44
CA ALA A 128 -18.02 -11.13 41.16
C ALA A 128 -17.53 -12.39 41.91
N GLY A 129 -16.26 -12.76 41.79
CA GLY A 129 -15.67 -13.91 42.49
C GLY A 129 -15.89 -15.26 41.81
N LEU A 130 -16.18 -15.30 40.50
CA LEU A 130 -16.46 -16.54 39.76
C LEU A 130 -15.20 -17.26 39.21
N GLN A 131 -14.01 -16.68 39.39
CA GLN A 131 -12.75 -17.30 38.95
C GLN A 131 -12.51 -18.69 39.57
N PRO A 132 -12.69 -18.90 40.89
CA PRO A 132 -12.50 -20.22 41.49
C PRO A 132 -13.49 -21.28 40.96
N LEU A 133 -14.72 -20.89 40.59
CA LEU A 133 -15.68 -21.79 39.95
C LEU A 133 -15.19 -22.25 38.57
N ALA A 134 -14.72 -21.31 37.74
CA ALA A 134 -14.19 -21.61 36.42
C ALA A 134 -12.98 -22.55 36.48
N ASP A 135 -12.06 -22.29 37.41
CA ASP A 135 -10.85 -23.10 37.59
C ASP A 135 -11.18 -24.50 38.15
N ALA A 136 -12.12 -24.60 39.10
CA ALA A 136 -12.55 -25.87 39.67
C ALA A 136 -13.20 -26.78 38.62
N LEU A 137 -14.13 -26.26 37.81
CA LEU A 137 -14.80 -27.03 36.77
C LEU A 137 -13.86 -27.48 35.65
N LEU A 138 -12.83 -26.69 35.35
CA LEU A 138 -11.81 -27.08 34.37
C LEU A 138 -10.83 -28.13 34.93
N ALA A 139 -10.43 -27.98 36.20
CA ALA A 139 -9.47 -28.86 36.84
C ALA A 139 -10.05 -30.24 37.21
N ASP A 140 -11.32 -30.27 37.67
CA ASP A 140 -12.03 -31.49 38.03
C ASP A 140 -13.38 -31.61 37.30
N PRO A 141 -13.40 -32.25 36.11
CA PRO A 141 -14.64 -32.46 35.37
C PRO A 141 -15.62 -33.43 36.03
N ALA A 142 -15.28 -34.07 37.16
CA ALA A 142 -16.20 -34.89 37.93
C ALA A 142 -17.23 -34.06 38.72
N LEU A 143 -16.96 -32.77 38.94
CA LEU A 143 -17.88 -31.85 39.61
C LEU A 143 -19.14 -31.62 38.78
N ALA A 144 -20.31 -31.68 39.41
CA ALA A 144 -21.57 -31.29 38.79
C ALA A 144 -21.65 -29.74 38.70
N PRO A 145 -21.67 -29.14 37.49
CA PRO A 145 -21.61 -27.69 37.32
C PRO A 145 -22.68 -26.93 38.12
N GLU A 146 -23.92 -27.40 38.08
CA GLU A 146 -25.06 -26.77 38.74
C GLU A 146 -24.91 -26.78 40.27
N GLN A 147 -24.35 -27.84 40.83
CA GLN A 147 -24.11 -27.96 42.27
C GLN A 147 -22.94 -27.07 42.70
N ALA A 148 -21.83 -27.13 41.95
CA ALA A 148 -20.64 -26.32 42.22
C ALA A 148 -20.94 -24.82 42.14
N ALA A 149 -21.78 -24.40 41.18
CA ALA A 149 -22.16 -23.02 40.98
C ALA A 149 -23.10 -22.46 42.06
N GLY A 150 -23.80 -23.31 42.83
CA GLY A 150 -24.72 -22.87 43.88
C GLY A 150 -24.05 -22.01 44.96
N ALA A 151 -22.79 -22.29 45.29
CA ALA A 151 -22.02 -21.52 46.28
C ALA A 151 -21.60 -20.11 45.80
N TYR A 152 -21.80 -19.81 44.50
CA TYR A 152 -21.37 -18.57 43.87
C TYR A 152 -22.54 -17.66 43.47
N VAL A 153 -23.78 -18.04 43.81
CA VAL A 153 -24.97 -17.21 43.57
C VAL A 153 -24.99 -16.07 44.58
N ASP A 154 -24.91 -14.85 44.07
CA ASP A 154 -24.81 -13.62 44.86
C ASP A 154 -25.42 -12.46 44.06
N ALA A 155 -26.69 -12.15 44.33
CA ALA A 155 -27.44 -11.12 43.61
C ALA A 155 -26.83 -9.73 43.79
N GLU A 156 -26.16 -9.45 44.92
CA GLU A 156 -25.51 -8.17 45.18
C GLU A 156 -24.27 -7.97 44.30
N LYS A 157 -23.59 -9.07 43.94
CA LYS A 157 -22.49 -9.08 42.96
C LYS A 157 -22.95 -9.22 41.51
N GLY A 158 -24.26 -9.18 41.26
CA GLY A 158 -24.84 -9.31 39.92
C GLY A 158 -24.95 -10.75 39.40
N VAL A 159 -24.84 -11.75 40.28
CA VAL A 159 -24.98 -13.17 39.95
C VAL A 159 -26.34 -13.66 40.46
N ALA A 160 -27.38 -13.47 39.65
CA ALA A 160 -28.77 -13.65 40.06
C ALA A 160 -29.18 -15.12 40.32
N ASP A 161 -28.57 -16.07 39.62
CA ASP A 161 -28.89 -17.49 39.71
C ASP A 161 -27.69 -18.37 39.31
N VAL A 162 -27.87 -19.69 39.45
CA VAL A 162 -26.86 -20.71 39.06
C VAL A 162 -26.45 -20.58 37.60
N LYS A 163 -27.39 -20.23 36.71
CA LYS A 163 -27.12 -20.06 35.28
C LYS A 163 -26.19 -18.87 35.05
N ALA A 164 -26.43 -17.73 35.72
CA ALA A 164 -25.57 -16.55 35.66
C ALA A 164 -24.16 -16.85 36.19
N ALA A 165 -24.03 -17.65 37.25
CA ALA A 165 -22.73 -18.09 37.76
C ALA A 165 -21.96 -18.93 36.72
N LEU A 166 -22.63 -19.91 36.11
CA LEU A 166 -22.06 -20.75 35.05
C LEU A 166 -21.73 -19.96 33.78
N ASP A 167 -22.59 -19.03 33.37
CA ASP A 167 -22.34 -18.16 32.22
C ASP A 167 -21.13 -17.25 32.49
N GLY A 168 -21.00 -16.70 33.71
CA GLY A 168 -19.85 -15.91 34.12
C GLY A 168 -18.55 -16.72 34.13
N ALA A 169 -18.56 -17.92 34.71
CA ALA A 169 -17.43 -18.85 34.67
C ALA A 169 -17.05 -19.23 33.22
N ARG A 170 -18.04 -19.42 32.34
CA ARG A 170 -17.81 -19.67 30.91
C ARG A 170 -17.11 -18.49 30.24
N GLN A 171 -17.50 -17.25 30.54
CA GLN A 171 -16.83 -16.06 29.97
C GLN A 171 -15.35 -15.99 30.38
N ILE A 172 -15.02 -16.37 31.62
CA ILE A 172 -13.63 -16.44 32.10
C ILE A 172 -12.83 -17.46 31.28
N LEU A 173 -13.35 -18.68 31.11
CA LEU A 173 -12.68 -19.72 30.32
C LEU A 173 -12.57 -19.35 28.84
N MET A 174 -13.61 -18.76 28.24
CA MET A 174 -13.57 -18.29 26.85
C MET A 174 -12.48 -17.24 26.63
N GLU A 175 -12.32 -16.29 27.56
CA GLU A 175 -11.26 -15.29 27.50
C GLU A 175 -9.88 -15.94 27.67
N ARG A 176 -9.72 -16.84 28.65
CA ARG A 176 -8.48 -17.60 28.85
C ARG A 176 -8.07 -18.40 27.61
N PHE A 177 -9.03 -19.03 26.93
CA PHE A 177 -8.75 -19.83 25.73
C PHE A 177 -8.39 -18.93 24.54
N ALA A 178 -9.03 -17.77 24.43
CA ALA A 178 -8.80 -16.81 23.36
C ALA A 178 -7.52 -15.98 23.51
N GLU A 179 -6.76 -16.17 24.58
CA GLU A 179 -5.52 -15.44 24.89
C GLU A 179 -4.30 -16.38 25.04
N ASP A 180 -4.48 -17.68 24.77
CA ASP A 180 -3.37 -18.63 24.74
C ASP A 180 -2.60 -18.50 23.42
N ALA A 181 -1.40 -17.93 23.49
CA ALA A 181 -0.58 -17.60 22.32
C ALA A 181 -0.20 -18.82 21.46
N GLU A 182 0.05 -19.98 22.09
CA GLU A 182 0.34 -21.23 21.37
C GLU A 182 -0.87 -21.73 20.60
N LEU A 183 -2.05 -21.72 21.22
CA LEU A 183 -3.29 -22.10 20.58
C LEU A 183 -3.62 -21.18 19.41
N LEU A 184 -3.55 -19.85 19.61
CA LEU A 184 -3.83 -18.88 18.55
C LEU A 184 -2.91 -19.07 17.35
N GLY A 185 -1.60 -19.24 17.57
CA GLY A 185 -0.65 -19.54 16.50
C GLY A 185 -1.01 -20.79 15.71
N ASN A 186 -1.26 -21.91 16.41
CA ASN A 186 -1.61 -23.18 15.77
C ASN A 186 -2.94 -23.14 15.00
N LEU A 187 -3.95 -22.44 15.52
CA LEU A 187 -5.24 -22.29 14.86
C LEU A 187 -5.15 -21.32 13.67
N ARG A 188 -4.37 -20.24 13.79
CA ARG A 188 -4.10 -19.28 12.72
C ARG A 188 -3.46 -19.97 11.52
N ASP A 189 -2.42 -20.76 11.75
CA ASP A 189 -1.71 -21.45 10.67
C ASP A 189 -2.60 -22.48 9.98
N ALA A 190 -3.35 -23.27 10.76
CA ALA A 190 -4.30 -24.23 10.21
C ALA A 190 -5.42 -23.55 9.38
N LEU A 191 -5.94 -22.42 9.86
CA LEU A 191 -6.98 -21.66 9.14
C LEU A 191 -6.42 -20.93 7.92
N TRP A 192 -5.16 -20.49 7.95
CA TRP A 192 -4.50 -19.92 6.78
C TRP A 192 -4.24 -20.98 5.70
N ASP A 193 -3.82 -22.17 6.09
CA ASP A 193 -3.49 -23.25 5.15
C ASP A 193 -4.72 -23.94 4.56
N GLY A 194 -5.82 -24.05 5.30
CA GLY A 194 -7.01 -24.78 4.88
C GLY A 194 -8.31 -23.97 4.78
N GLY A 195 -8.35 -22.74 5.31
CA GLY A 195 -9.56 -21.93 5.37
C GLY A 195 -10.04 -21.51 3.98
N VAL A 196 -11.36 -21.44 3.82
CA VAL A 196 -12.01 -21.07 2.56
C VAL A 196 -12.70 -19.73 2.75
N LEU A 197 -12.29 -18.73 1.97
CA LEU A 197 -12.98 -17.46 1.89
C LEU A 197 -14.23 -17.62 1.02
N ILE A 198 -15.37 -17.24 1.57
CA ILE A 198 -16.64 -17.22 0.86
C ILE A 198 -17.11 -15.78 0.72
N SER A 199 -17.63 -15.46 -0.46
CA SER A 199 -18.28 -14.19 -0.79
C SER A 199 -19.70 -14.45 -1.26
N THR A 200 -20.65 -13.74 -0.66
CA THR A 200 -22.07 -13.78 -1.04
C THR A 200 -22.61 -12.39 -1.33
N LEU A 201 -23.60 -12.30 -2.21
CA LEU A 201 -24.33 -11.06 -2.48
C LEU A 201 -25.08 -10.57 -1.22
N ALA A 202 -24.94 -9.28 -0.89
CA ALA A 202 -25.77 -8.63 0.10
C ALA A 202 -27.22 -8.46 -0.38
N GLU A 203 -28.17 -8.66 0.53
CA GLU A 203 -29.60 -8.63 0.21
C GLU A 203 -30.01 -7.34 -0.51
N GLY A 204 -30.71 -7.46 -1.64
CA GLY A 204 -31.20 -6.33 -2.43
C GLY A 204 -30.12 -5.56 -3.23
N LYS A 205 -28.88 -6.05 -3.34
CA LYS A 205 -27.78 -5.35 -4.03
C LYS A 205 -27.43 -5.88 -5.43
N GLY A 206 -28.24 -6.76 -6.02
CA GLY A 206 -27.93 -7.43 -7.29
C GLY A 206 -27.68 -6.49 -8.47
N GLU A 207 -28.59 -5.54 -8.73
CA GLU A 207 -28.46 -4.60 -9.87
C GLU A 207 -27.31 -3.61 -9.68
N VAL A 208 -27.21 -3.00 -8.50
CA VAL A 208 -26.15 -2.03 -8.15
C VAL A 208 -24.78 -2.71 -8.13
N GLY A 209 -24.74 -3.99 -7.79
CA GLY A 209 -23.56 -4.81 -7.64
C GLY A 209 -23.09 -5.52 -8.91
N ALA A 210 -23.69 -5.27 -10.08
CA ALA A 210 -23.44 -6.05 -11.30
C ALA A 210 -21.94 -6.18 -11.67
N LYS A 211 -21.12 -5.17 -11.35
CA LYS A 211 -19.66 -5.20 -11.55
C LYS A 211 -18.91 -6.24 -10.68
N PHE A 212 -19.56 -6.81 -9.68
CA PHE A 212 -19.05 -7.85 -8.78
C PHE A 212 -19.76 -9.19 -8.99
N SER A 213 -20.45 -9.39 -10.13
CA SER A 213 -21.23 -10.61 -10.41
C SER A 213 -20.43 -11.90 -10.24
N ASP A 214 -19.16 -11.88 -10.62
CA ASP A 214 -18.22 -13.01 -10.51
C ASP A 214 -17.96 -13.43 -9.06
N TYR A 215 -18.33 -12.57 -8.09
CA TYR A 215 -18.10 -12.75 -6.66
C TYR A 215 -19.39 -12.90 -5.83
N PHE A 216 -20.55 -13.04 -6.47
CA PHE A 216 -21.84 -13.20 -5.77
C PHE A 216 -22.03 -14.56 -5.10
N ASP A 217 -21.37 -15.60 -5.63
CA ASP A 217 -21.26 -16.93 -5.04
C ASP A 217 -19.83 -17.44 -5.30
N TYR A 218 -18.88 -16.88 -4.56
CA TYR A 218 -17.46 -17.16 -4.74
C TYR A 218 -16.89 -17.88 -3.53
N ARG A 219 -16.07 -18.90 -3.79
CA ARG A 219 -15.43 -19.76 -2.79
C ARG A 219 -14.02 -20.09 -3.24
N GLU A 220 -13.02 -19.78 -2.41
CA GLU A 220 -11.62 -20.13 -2.69
C GLU A 220 -10.80 -20.28 -1.42
N ALA A 221 -9.80 -21.15 -1.43
CA ALA A 221 -8.85 -21.27 -0.32
C ALA A 221 -8.14 -19.92 -0.10
N ILE A 222 -8.16 -19.39 1.12
CA ILE A 222 -7.71 -18.02 1.43
C ILE A 222 -6.28 -17.75 0.94
N LYS A 223 -5.40 -18.75 1.06
CA LYS A 223 -3.99 -18.70 0.65
C LYS A 223 -3.77 -18.70 -0.87
N ALA A 224 -4.76 -19.15 -1.65
CA ALA A 224 -4.67 -19.24 -3.11
C ALA A 224 -5.20 -18.00 -3.84
N ILE A 225 -5.87 -17.10 -3.13
CA ILE A 225 -6.54 -15.94 -3.71
C ILE A 225 -5.49 -14.94 -4.22
N PRO A 226 -5.45 -14.63 -5.53
CA PRO A 226 -4.50 -13.69 -6.09
C PRO A 226 -4.90 -12.25 -5.76
N SER A 227 -3.91 -11.35 -5.77
CA SER A 227 -4.07 -9.93 -5.39
C SER A 227 -5.29 -9.26 -6.02
N HIS A 228 -5.47 -9.33 -7.34
CA HIS A 228 -6.58 -8.65 -8.02
C HIS A 228 -7.97 -9.13 -7.58
N ARG A 229 -8.14 -10.42 -7.28
CA ARG A 229 -9.40 -10.98 -6.78
C ARG A 229 -9.63 -10.58 -5.32
N ALA A 230 -8.60 -10.63 -4.48
CA ALA A 230 -8.68 -10.15 -3.10
C ALA A 230 -9.10 -8.67 -3.04
N LEU A 231 -8.49 -7.80 -3.84
CA LEU A 231 -8.86 -6.38 -3.91
C LEU A 231 -10.31 -6.18 -4.40
N ALA A 232 -10.76 -6.94 -5.39
CA ALA A 232 -12.15 -6.88 -5.86
C ALA A 232 -13.15 -7.31 -4.77
N LEU A 233 -12.85 -8.38 -4.03
CA LEU A 233 -13.65 -8.85 -2.90
C LEU A 233 -13.74 -7.80 -1.80
N PHE A 234 -12.60 -7.23 -1.37
CA PHE A 234 -12.59 -6.19 -0.33
C PHE A 234 -13.28 -4.90 -0.79
N ARG A 235 -13.16 -4.54 -2.07
CA ARG A 235 -13.90 -3.42 -2.64
C ARG A 235 -15.41 -3.66 -2.60
N GLY A 236 -15.86 -4.84 -3.04
CA GLY A 236 -17.28 -5.20 -2.98
C GLY A 236 -17.83 -5.21 -1.55
N ARG A 237 -17.02 -5.65 -0.59
CA ARG A 237 -17.34 -5.54 0.84
C ARG A 237 -17.45 -4.10 1.32
N ASN A 238 -16.48 -3.24 0.98
CA ASN A 238 -16.47 -1.83 1.39
C ASN A 238 -17.63 -1.04 0.77
N GLU A 239 -18.05 -1.41 -0.44
CA GLU A 239 -19.24 -0.85 -1.11
C GLU A 239 -20.56 -1.45 -0.60
N ASN A 240 -20.53 -2.34 0.40
CA ASN A 240 -21.68 -3.05 0.98
C ASN A 240 -22.47 -3.87 -0.06
N VAL A 241 -21.79 -4.42 -1.07
CA VAL A 241 -22.37 -5.32 -2.08
C VAL A 241 -22.09 -6.79 -1.76
N LEU A 242 -20.92 -7.08 -1.19
CA LEU A 242 -20.50 -8.44 -0.86
C LEU A 242 -20.37 -8.64 0.65
N ASN A 243 -20.80 -9.80 1.12
CA ASN A 243 -20.50 -10.30 2.45
C ASN A 243 -19.35 -11.30 2.36
N LEU A 244 -18.27 -11.05 3.09
CA LEU A 244 -17.12 -11.95 3.14
C LEU A 244 -17.10 -12.71 4.47
N LYS A 245 -16.87 -14.02 4.40
CA LYS A 245 -16.71 -14.89 5.57
C LYS A 245 -15.61 -15.90 5.35
N LEU A 246 -14.75 -16.10 6.34
CA LEU A 246 -13.79 -17.20 6.36
C LEU A 246 -14.45 -18.39 7.03
N LEU A 247 -14.43 -19.55 6.37
CA LEU A 247 -14.89 -20.81 6.94
C LEU A 247 -13.71 -21.76 7.13
N THR A 248 -13.85 -22.65 8.10
CA THR A 248 -12.95 -23.80 8.21
C THR A 248 -13.19 -24.75 7.02
N PRO A 249 -12.20 -25.59 6.65
CA PRO A 249 -12.39 -26.57 5.58
C PRO A 249 -13.63 -27.46 5.78
N ASP A 250 -13.86 -27.91 7.01
CA ASP A 250 -14.99 -28.77 7.35
C ASP A 250 -16.33 -28.03 7.33
N GLU A 251 -16.37 -26.73 7.61
CA GLU A 251 -17.58 -25.91 7.45
C GLU A 251 -17.86 -25.62 5.97
N ALA A 252 -16.82 -25.34 5.18
CA ALA A 252 -16.95 -25.04 3.75
C ALA A 252 -17.42 -26.24 2.93
N ALA A 253 -17.03 -27.46 3.33
CA ALA A 253 -17.43 -28.71 2.68
C ALA A 253 -18.87 -29.14 3.01
N ARG A 254 -19.53 -28.53 4.00
CA ARG A 254 -20.90 -28.90 4.38
C ARG A 254 -21.93 -28.28 3.43
N PRO A 255 -23.03 -28.99 3.14
CA PRO A 255 -24.19 -28.40 2.48
C PRO A 255 -24.75 -27.22 3.29
N GLU A 256 -25.24 -26.19 2.62
CA GLU A 256 -25.90 -25.06 3.29
C GLU A 256 -27.09 -25.54 4.12
N GLY A 257 -27.17 -25.07 5.37
CA GLY A 257 -28.21 -25.47 6.32
C GLY A 257 -27.96 -26.78 7.08
N ALA A 258 -26.88 -27.51 6.79
CA ALA A 258 -26.54 -28.72 7.53
C ALA A 258 -26.06 -28.39 8.97
N VAL A 259 -26.67 -29.05 9.96
CA VAL A 259 -26.28 -28.91 11.36
C VAL A 259 -25.00 -29.71 11.61
N SER A 260 -24.05 -29.11 12.34
CA SER A 260 -22.81 -29.78 12.77
C SER A 260 -23.13 -31.06 13.55
N GLN A 261 -22.69 -32.22 13.06
CA GLN A 261 -22.91 -33.50 13.76
C GLN A 261 -21.92 -33.77 14.91
N GLY A 262 -21.09 -32.77 15.26
CA GLY A 262 -20.12 -32.86 16.35
C GLY A 262 -19.23 -31.61 16.41
N PRO A 263 -18.25 -31.59 17.34
CA PRO A 263 -17.24 -30.53 17.39
C PRO A 263 -16.37 -30.59 16.14
N GLY A 264 -16.17 -29.43 15.50
CA GLY A 264 -15.26 -29.30 14.35
C GLY A 264 -13.80 -29.50 14.75
N GLU A 265 -12.90 -29.60 13.76
CA GLU A 265 -11.48 -29.83 14.00
C GLU A 265 -10.85 -28.76 14.92
N PHE A 266 -11.23 -27.49 14.72
CA PHE A 266 -10.74 -26.36 15.50
C PHE A 266 -11.24 -26.41 16.95
N GLU A 267 -12.50 -26.79 17.17
CA GLU A 267 -13.05 -27.03 18.51
C GLU A 267 -12.27 -28.17 19.21
N ALA A 268 -11.95 -29.25 18.50
CA ALA A 268 -11.16 -30.36 19.03
C ALA A 268 -9.70 -29.97 19.39
N ARG A 269 -9.07 -29.06 18.62
CA ARG A 269 -7.74 -28.52 18.93
C ARG A 269 -7.75 -27.69 20.22
N ILE A 270 -8.77 -26.85 20.41
CA ILE A 270 -8.96 -26.07 21.66
C ILE A 270 -9.17 -27.03 22.84
N ALA A 271 -10.07 -28.01 22.70
CA ALA A 271 -10.33 -29.00 23.75
C ALA A 271 -9.04 -29.75 24.15
N ARG A 272 -8.23 -30.16 23.16
CA ARG A 272 -6.94 -30.83 23.41
C ARG A 272 -5.95 -29.93 24.16
N ARG A 273 -5.84 -28.65 23.79
CA ARG A 273 -4.94 -27.69 24.46
C ARG A 273 -5.25 -27.56 25.95
N PHE A 274 -6.54 -27.58 26.31
CA PHE A 274 -6.99 -27.44 27.70
C PHE A 274 -7.37 -28.78 28.36
N SER A 275 -6.96 -29.91 27.78
CA SER A 275 -7.23 -31.26 28.31
C SER A 275 -8.71 -31.59 28.55
N ILE A 276 -9.61 -30.97 27.79
CA ILE A 276 -11.04 -31.24 27.81
C ILE A 276 -11.34 -32.45 26.95
N ARG A 277 -12.03 -33.45 27.52
CA ARG A 277 -12.42 -34.70 26.86
C ARG A 277 -13.84 -35.04 27.26
N ASP A 278 -14.65 -35.51 26.32
CA ASP A 278 -15.98 -36.03 26.62
C ASP A 278 -15.87 -37.51 27.05
N LEU A 279 -15.76 -37.73 28.36
CA LEU A 279 -15.79 -39.03 29.00
C LEU A 279 -17.12 -39.28 29.73
N LYS A 280 -18.15 -38.50 29.40
CA LYS A 280 -19.47 -38.51 30.05
C LYS A 280 -19.42 -38.19 31.55
N ARG A 281 -18.45 -37.39 32.00
CA ARG A 281 -18.40 -36.84 33.36
C ARG A 281 -19.35 -35.64 33.50
N PRO A 282 -19.78 -35.29 34.73
CA PRO A 282 -20.77 -34.23 34.94
C PRO A 282 -20.46 -32.88 34.29
N ALA A 283 -19.21 -32.41 34.29
CA ALA A 283 -18.87 -31.12 33.67
C ALA A 283 -18.52 -31.19 32.16
N ASP A 284 -18.38 -32.39 31.58
CA ASP A 284 -17.85 -32.54 30.22
C ASP A 284 -18.72 -31.83 29.17
N SER A 285 -20.05 -31.87 29.32
CA SER A 285 -20.99 -31.20 28.41
C SER A 285 -20.85 -29.67 28.47
N TRP A 286 -20.76 -29.11 29.68
CA TRP A 286 -20.58 -27.68 29.91
C TRP A 286 -19.22 -27.19 29.40
N LEU A 287 -18.15 -27.98 29.60
CA LEU A 287 -16.81 -27.69 29.07
C LEU A 287 -16.78 -27.77 27.53
N ALA A 288 -17.41 -28.77 26.92
CA ALA A 288 -17.50 -28.90 25.47
C ALA A 288 -18.28 -27.72 24.85
N GLU A 289 -19.37 -27.28 25.47
CA GLU A 289 -20.09 -26.09 25.06
C GLU A 289 -19.22 -24.82 25.21
N THR A 290 -18.46 -24.71 26.30
CA THR A 290 -17.51 -23.61 26.53
C THR A 290 -16.47 -23.52 25.43
N VAL A 291 -15.90 -24.66 25.01
CA VAL A 291 -14.96 -24.74 23.87
C VAL A 291 -15.62 -24.26 22.58
N ARG A 292 -16.83 -24.73 22.28
CA ARG A 292 -17.59 -24.31 21.10
C ARG A 292 -17.85 -22.80 21.09
N TRP A 293 -18.19 -22.22 22.24
CA TRP A 293 -18.41 -20.78 22.37
C TRP A 293 -17.11 -20.00 22.24
N ALA A 294 -16.01 -20.47 22.84
CA ALA A 294 -14.70 -19.86 22.71
C ALA A 294 -14.26 -19.79 21.24
N TRP A 295 -14.47 -20.87 20.48
CA TRP A 295 -14.23 -20.89 19.04
C TRP A 295 -15.11 -19.88 18.30
N ARG A 296 -16.44 -20.04 18.35
CA ARG A 296 -17.36 -19.34 17.45
C ARG A 296 -17.52 -17.85 17.76
N ILE A 297 -17.39 -17.46 19.02
CA ILE A 297 -17.69 -16.10 19.48
C ILE A 297 -16.42 -15.25 19.61
N LYS A 298 -15.28 -15.88 19.91
CA LYS A 298 -14.02 -15.17 20.22
C LYS A 298 -12.92 -15.49 19.22
N ILE A 299 -12.44 -16.74 19.22
CA ILE A 299 -11.21 -17.12 18.52
C ILE A 299 -11.40 -17.03 17.00
N HIS A 300 -12.46 -17.60 16.44
CA HIS A 300 -12.69 -17.58 14.99
C HIS A 300 -12.82 -16.16 14.45
N LEU A 301 -13.62 -15.30 15.11
CA LEU A 301 -13.78 -13.91 14.69
C LEU A 301 -12.45 -13.14 14.73
N HIS A 302 -11.65 -13.36 15.77
CA HIS A 302 -10.34 -12.75 15.89
C HIS A 302 -9.40 -13.18 14.74
N LEU A 303 -9.30 -14.48 14.49
CA LEU A 303 -8.46 -15.04 13.43
C LEU A 303 -8.98 -14.69 12.02
N GLU A 304 -10.29 -14.65 11.80
CA GLU A 304 -10.89 -14.22 10.54
C GLU A 304 -10.48 -12.78 10.20
N LEU A 305 -10.63 -11.85 11.14
CA LEU A 305 -10.24 -10.46 10.93
C LEU A 305 -8.73 -10.33 10.68
N GLU A 306 -7.92 -11.07 11.41
CA GLU A 306 -6.47 -11.07 11.24
C GLU A 306 -6.05 -11.61 9.87
N LEU A 307 -6.55 -12.78 9.48
CA LEU A 307 -6.19 -13.42 8.21
C LEU A 307 -6.73 -12.67 6.99
N MET A 308 -7.91 -12.06 7.10
CA MET A 308 -8.43 -11.14 6.08
C MET A 308 -7.53 -9.90 5.95
N GLY A 309 -7.06 -9.35 7.07
CA GLY A 309 -6.06 -8.28 7.09
C GLY A 309 -4.77 -8.70 6.40
N ARG A 310 -4.24 -9.88 6.73
CA ARG A 310 -3.05 -10.46 6.08
C ARG A 310 -3.22 -10.63 4.57
N LEU A 311 -4.34 -11.18 4.12
CA LEU A 311 -4.65 -11.32 2.69
C LEU A 311 -4.69 -9.95 2.00
N ARG A 312 -5.36 -8.97 2.64
CA ARG A 312 -5.45 -7.60 2.12
C ARG A 312 -4.08 -6.95 2.00
N GLU A 313 -3.26 -7.00 3.04
CA GLU A 313 -1.92 -6.40 3.06
C GLU A 313 -1.03 -7.02 1.97
N ALA A 314 -1.08 -8.34 1.79
CA ALA A 314 -0.33 -9.03 0.73
C ALA A 314 -0.82 -8.62 -0.66
N ALA A 315 -2.15 -8.56 -0.85
CA ALA A 315 -2.75 -8.15 -2.12
C ALA A 315 -2.41 -6.70 -2.49
N GLU A 316 -2.48 -5.77 -1.52
CA GLU A 316 -2.11 -4.37 -1.69
C GLU A 316 -0.62 -4.23 -2.03
N ALA A 317 0.27 -4.95 -1.34
CA ALA A 317 1.71 -4.91 -1.62
C ALA A 317 2.03 -5.37 -3.05
N GLU A 318 1.43 -6.47 -3.51
CA GLU A 318 1.60 -6.97 -4.88
C GLU A 318 1.08 -5.96 -5.92
N ALA A 319 -0.09 -5.38 -5.69
CA ALA A 319 -0.67 -4.37 -6.58
C ALA A 319 0.20 -3.11 -6.65
N ILE A 320 0.67 -2.61 -5.50
CA ILE A 320 1.60 -1.48 -5.44
C ILE A 320 2.89 -1.77 -6.21
N ASN A 321 3.43 -2.99 -6.13
CA ASN A 321 4.60 -3.38 -6.92
C ASN A 321 4.32 -3.40 -8.43
N VAL A 322 3.11 -3.76 -8.87
CA VAL A 322 2.69 -3.62 -10.28
C VAL A 322 2.63 -2.14 -10.66
N PHE A 323 2.01 -1.29 -9.82
CA PHE A 323 1.91 0.14 -10.05
C PHE A 323 3.27 0.83 -10.14
N ALA A 324 4.20 0.47 -9.25
CA ALA A 324 5.58 0.95 -9.25
C ALA A 324 6.31 0.60 -10.56
N ARG A 325 6.18 -0.64 -11.05
CA ARG A 325 6.75 -1.06 -12.34
C ARG A 325 6.15 -0.30 -13.51
N ASN A 326 4.82 -0.13 -13.51
CA ASN A 326 4.13 0.61 -14.57
C ASN A 326 4.55 2.09 -14.57
N LEU A 327 4.67 2.72 -13.40
CA LEU A 327 5.17 4.10 -13.29
C LEU A 327 6.61 4.22 -13.79
N ARG A 328 7.50 3.31 -13.38
CA ARG A 328 8.90 3.29 -13.85
C ARG A 328 8.97 3.20 -15.38
N ALA A 329 8.16 2.32 -15.98
CA ALA A 329 8.10 2.16 -17.43
C ALA A 329 7.62 3.44 -18.13
N LEU A 330 6.66 4.17 -17.55
CA LEU A 330 6.19 5.45 -18.08
C LEU A 330 7.26 6.55 -17.96
N LEU A 331 7.92 6.66 -16.81
CA LEU A 331 8.94 7.70 -16.55
C LEU A 331 10.19 7.52 -17.40
N LEU A 332 10.58 6.28 -17.72
CA LEU A 332 11.77 5.95 -18.50
C LEU A 332 11.48 5.75 -19.99
N GLN A 333 10.31 6.19 -20.48
CA GLN A 333 10.03 6.22 -21.91
C GLN A 333 11.06 7.10 -22.63
N ALA A 334 11.51 6.66 -23.80
CA ALA A 334 12.48 7.39 -24.59
C ALA A 334 11.91 8.77 -24.99
N PRO A 335 12.61 9.88 -24.67
CA PRO A 335 12.16 11.20 -25.06
C PRO A 335 12.26 11.37 -26.58
N ALA A 336 11.24 11.96 -27.21
CA ALA A 336 11.29 12.29 -28.64
C ALA A 336 12.23 13.48 -28.91
N GLY A 337 12.66 14.19 -27.86
CA GLY A 337 13.65 15.25 -27.90
C GLY A 337 13.07 16.63 -28.22
N ALA A 338 13.98 17.60 -28.38
CA ALA A 338 13.68 19.00 -28.64
C ALA A 338 13.16 19.22 -30.08
N ARG A 339 11.93 18.80 -30.36
CA ARG A 339 11.25 18.95 -31.66
C ARG A 339 9.88 19.60 -31.48
N ASN A 340 9.50 20.48 -32.41
CA ASN A 340 8.19 21.12 -32.38
C ASN A 340 7.07 20.08 -32.46
N CYS A 341 6.09 20.20 -31.57
CA CYS A 341 5.08 19.17 -31.33
C CYS A 341 3.67 19.76 -31.31
N ILE A 342 2.71 19.03 -31.85
CA ILE A 342 1.28 19.23 -31.58
C ILE A 342 0.83 18.18 -30.57
N GLY A 343 0.27 18.60 -29.45
CA GLY A 343 -0.47 17.75 -28.52
C GLY A 343 -1.96 17.78 -28.82
N LEU A 344 -2.55 16.60 -28.93
CA LEU A 344 -3.99 16.39 -29.11
C LEU A 344 -4.54 15.67 -27.90
N ASP A 345 -5.42 16.32 -27.16
CA ASP A 345 -6.22 15.74 -26.10
C ASP A 345 -7.61 15.35 -26.67
N PRO A 346 -7.85 14.07 -26.99
CA PRO A 346 -9.07 13.63 -27.64
C PRO A 346 -10.35 13.95 -26.84
N GLY A 347 -11.45 14.11 -27.55
CA GLY A 347 -12.75 14.36 -26.95
C GLY A 347 -13.85 14.35 -27.98
N ILE A 348 -15.04 13.92 -27.56
CA ILE A 348 -16.23 13.82 -28.41
C ILE A 348 -17.00 15.15 -28.33
N ARG A 349 -17.86 15.29 -27.31
CA ARG A 349 -18.75 16.46 -27.15
C ARG A 349 -18.02 17.78 -26.94
N THR A 350 -16.90 17.76 -26.22
CA THR A 350 -16.08 18.95 -25.91
C THR A 350 -15.02 19.25 -26.97
N GLY A 351 -14.97 18.45 -28.05
CA GLY A 351 -13.96 18.55 -29.08
C GLY A 351 -12.59 17.99 -28.66
N VAL A 352 -11.68 17.98 -29.62
CA VAL A 352 -10.26 17.66 -29.42
C VAL A 352 -9.53 18.96 -29.13
N LYS A 353 -8.81 19.00 -28.02
CA LYS A 353 -8.03 20.18 -27.61
C LYS A 353 -6.64 20.06 -28.22
N VAL A 354 -6.16 21.16 -28.77
CA VAL A 354 -4.92 21.22 -29.54
C VAL A 354 -3.99 22.21 -28.87
N ALA A 355 -2.76 21.78 -28.58
CA ALA A 355 -1.69 22.64 -28.11
C ALA A 355 -0.47 22.48 -29.01
N VAL A 356 0.13 23.58 -29.42
CA VAL A 356 1.37 23.61 -30.20
C VAL A 356 2.50 24.03 -29.29
N THR A 357 3.55 23.21 -29.22
CA THR A 357 4.80 23.53 -28.52
C THR A 357 5.97 23.63 -29.48
N ASP A 358 6.89 24.55 -29.20
CA ASP A 358 8.18 24.59 -29.87
C ASP A 358 9.14 23.52 -29.30
N ALA A 359 10.35 23.43 -29.85
CA ALA A 359 11.39 22.50 -29.44
C ALA A 359 11.81 22.62 -27.97
N THR A 360 11.55 23.76 -27.31
CA THR A 360 11.82 23.97 -25.88
C THR A 360 10.65 23.56 -24.98
N GLY A 361 9.51 23.21 -25.57
CA GLY A 361 8.28 22.92 -24.86
C GLY A 361 7.47 24.17 -24.51
N LYS A 362 7.83 25.34 -25.03
CA LYS A 362 7.03 26.57 -24.88
C LYS A 362 5.77 26.46 -25.74
N VAL A 363 4.63 26.81 -25.17
CA VAL A 363 3.35 26.84 -25.90
C VAL A 363 3.34 28.06 -26.82
N VAL A 364 3.07 27.84 -28.10
CA VAL A 364 3.07 28.89 -29.12
C VAL A 364 1.68 29.17 -29.70
N GLU A 365 0.78 28.18 -29.71
CA GLU A 365 -0.59 28.34 -30.18
C GLU A 365 -1.48 27.23 -29.61
N CYS A 366 -2.76 27.50 -29.39
CA CYS A 366 -3.76 26.52 -28.97
C CYS A 366 -5.03 26.67 -29.79
N ALA A 367 -5.77 25.57 -29.93
CA ALA A 367 -7.07 25.55 -30.60
C ALA A 367 -7.98 24.45 -30.03
N THR A 368 -9.26 24.50 -30.36
CA THR A 368 -10.20 23.40 -30.12
C THR A 368 -10.90 23.06 -31.42
N ILE A 369 -10.78 21.82 -31.87
CA ILE A 369 -11.37 21.30 -33.11
C ILE A 369 -12.46 20.27 -32.79
N TYR A 370 -13.41 20.07 -33.70
CA TYR A 370 -14.58 19.22 -33.45
C TYR A 370 -14.80 18.16 -34.55
N PRO A 371 -13.82 17.26 -34.75
CA PRO A 371 -13.86 16.26 -35.82
C PRO A 371 -14.94 15.19 -35.62
N HIS A 372 -15.36 14.96 -34.38
CA HIS A 372 -16.23 13.86 -33.98
C HIS A 372 -17.67 14.33 -33.70
N GLN A 373 -18.56 13.38 -33.41
CA GLN A 373 -19.94 13.68 -33.01
C GLN A 373 -19.94 14.65 -31.81
N PRO A 374 -20.87 15.63 -31.74
CA PRO A 374 -22.01 15.87 -32.63
C PRO A 374 -21.71 16.74 -33.85
N ARG A 375 -20.58 17.45 -33.90
CA ARG A 375 -20.31 18.40 -34.99
C ARG A 375 -19.81 17.73 -36.26
N ASN A 376 -19.08 16.62 -36.14
CA ASN A 376 -18.52 15.85 -37.26
C ASN A 376 -17.74 16.72 -38.28
N ASP A 377 -17.07 17.78 -37.82
CA ASP A 377 -16.30 18.69 -38.67
C ASP A 377 -14.90 18.13 -38.96
N TRP A 378 -14.86 17.02 -39.69
CA TRP A 378 -13.62 16.33 -40.04
C TRP A 378 -12.71 17.19 -40.93
N GLN A 379 -13.29 17.83 -41.95
CA GLN A 379 -12.53 18.60 -42.93
C GLN A 379 -11.99 19.92 -42.36
N GLY A 380 -12.78 20.65 -41.57
CA GLY A 380 -12.31 21.85 -40.88
C GLY A 380 -11.20 21.53 -39.87
N SER A 381 -11.31 20.40 -39.18
CA SER A 381 -10.28 19.89 -38.27
C SER A 381 -8.98 19.58 -39.00
N LEU A 382 -9.02 18.88 -40.15
CA LEU A 382 -7.84 18.62 -40.99
C LEU A 382 -7.20 19.91 -41.50
N ALA A 383 -8.00 20.87 -41.94
CA ALA A 383 -7.50 22.16 -42.43
C ALA A 383 -6.78 22.95 -41.32
N THR A 384 -7.38 23.01 -40.13
CA THR A 384 -6.80 23.67 -38.95
C THR A 384 -5.48 23.03 -38.54
N LEU A 385 -5.45 21.71 -38.40
CA LEU A 385 -4.23 20.98 -38.03
C LEU A 385 -3.13 21.14 -39.10
N GLY A 386 -3.47 21.10 -40.39
CA GLY A 386 -2.51 21.32 -41.47
C GLY A 386 -1.94 22.74 -41.48
N GLN A 387 -2.75 23.75 -41.16
CA GLN A 387 -2.30 25.13 -41.02
C GLN A 387 -1.33 25.28 -39.84
N LEU A 388 -1.69 24.76 -38.66
CA LEU A 388 -0.83 24.80 -37.48
C LEU A 388 0.50 24.07 -37.73
N ALA A 389 0.43 22.91 -38.39
CA ALA A 389 1.60 22.12 -38.72
C ALA A 389 2.58 22.86 -39.66
N ARG A 390 2.07 23.52 -40.71
CA ARG A 390 2.90 24.35 -41.60
C ARG A 390 3.46 25.58 -40.91
N LYS A 391 2.61 26.33 -40.20
CA LYS A 391 2.96 27.60 -39.56
C LYS A 391 4.12 27.46 -38.58
N HIS A 392 4.13 26.36 -37.81
CA HIS A 392 5.10 26.14 -36.73
C HIS A 392 6.15 25.07 -37.07
N GLY A 393 6.21 24.59 -38.31
CA GLY A 393 7.19 23.59 -38.73
C GLY A 393 7.14 22.31 -37.89
N ILE A 394 5.93 21.81 -37.63
CA ILE A 394 5.70 20.67 -36.73
C ILE A 394 6.31 19.39 -37.29
N LYS A 395 6.90 18.59 -36.40
CA LYS A 395 7.45 17.27 -36.71
C LYS A 395 6.76 16.16 -35.93
N LEU A 396 6.30 16.45 -34.72
CA LEU A 396 5.68 15.46 -33.85
C LEU A 396 4.20 15.76 -33.63
N VAL A 397 3.38 14.72 -33.60
CA VAL A 397 1.98 14.78 -33.17
C VAL A 397 1.77 13.77 -32.04
N ALA A 398 1.58 14.27 -30.81
CA ALA A 398 1.26 13.49 -29.63
C ALA A 398 -0.26 13.37 -29.48
N ILE A 399 -0.78 12.15 -29.34
CA ILE A 399 -2.22 11.88 -29.21
C ILE A 399 -2.47 11.22 -27.85
N GLY A 400 -3.29 11.81 -27.00
CA GLY A 400 -3.72 11.19 -25.74
C GLY A 400 -4.45 9.86 -25.98
N ASN A 401 -4.25 8.88 -25.09
CA ASN A 401 -4.84 7.55 -25.21
C ASN A 401 -6.25 7.40 -24.59
N GLY A 402 -6.94 8.50 -24.32
CA GLY A 402 -8.28 8.51 -23.74
C GLY A 402 -9.44 8.29 -24.69
N THR A 403 -10.56 8.90 -24.32
CA THR A 403 -11.84 8.78 -25.05
C THR A 403 -11.73 9.40 -26.44
N ALA A 404 -12.11 8.65 -27.48
CA ALA A 404 -11.99 9.03 -28.89
C ALA A 404 -10.54 9.12 -29.43
N SER A 405 -9.58 8.49 -28.74
CA SER A 405 -8.18 8.42 -29.19
C SER A 405 -8.01 7.70 -30.52
N ARG A 406 -8.74 6.60 -30.77
CA ARG A 406 -8.68 5.85 -32.04
C ARG A 406 -9.16 6.67 -33.23
N GLU A 407 -10.24 7.42 -33.03
CA GLU A 407 -10.83 8.31 -34.03
C GLU A 407 -9.92 9.51 -34.30
N THR A 408 -9.29 10.05 -33.26
CA THR A 408 -8.31 11.14 -33.38
C THR A 408 -7.02 10.67 -34.06
N ASP A 409 -6.59 9.43 -33.79
CA ASP A 409 -5.46 8.81 -34.49
C ASP A 409 -5.73 8.68 -36.00
N ARG A 410 -6.95 8.26 -36.36
CA ARG A 410 -7.39 8.22 -37.76
C ARG A 410 -7.38 9.61 -38.41
N LEU A 411 -7.79 10.65 -37.69
CA LEU A 411 -7.72 12.04 -38.18
C LEU A 411 -6.29 12.44 -38.53
N VAL A 412 -5.32 12.10 -37.66
CA VAL A 412 -3.90 12.41 -37.90
C VAL A 412 -3.35 11.58 -39.07
N ILE A 413 -3.76 10.32 -39.23
CA ILE A 413 -3.40 9.51 -40.41
C ILE A 413 -3.86 10.18 -41.70
N ASP A 414 -5.10 10.66 -41.74
CA ASP A 414 -5.64 11.32 -42.93
C ASP A 414 -4.95 12.67 -43.19
N LEU A 415 -4.57 13.41 -42.14
CA LEU A 415 -3.74 14.61 -42.24
C LEU A 415 -2.38 14.30 -42.89
N MET A 416 -1.70 13.25 -42.42
CA MET A 416 -0.40 12.82 -42.94
C MET A 416 -0.48 12.40 -44.41
N LYS A 417 -1.55 11.72 -44.82
CA LYS A 417 -1.78 11.34 -46.23
C LYS A 417 -2.04 12.54 -47.12
N ARG A 418 -2.77 13.55 -46.61
CA ARG A 418 -3.11 14.76 -47.36
C ARG A 418 -1.92 15.73 -47.48
N HIS A 419 -1.02 15.69 -46.51
CA HIS A 419 0.14 16.58 -46.43
C HIS A 419 1.46 15.80 -46.19
N PRO A 420 1.87 14.91 -47.12
CA PRO A 420 3.09 14.13 -46.96
C PRO A 420 4.35 15.01 -46.89
N GLU A 421 4.31 16.21 -47.47
CA GLU A 421 5.40 17.19 -47.46
C GLU A 421 5.78 17.69 -46.06
N LEU A 422 4.89 17.55 -45.07
CA LEU A 422 5.15 17.98 -43.69
C LEU A 422 6.12 17.04 -42.96
N GLY A 423 6.19 15.77 -43.36
CA GLY A 423 7.01 14.75 -42.71
C GLY A 423 6.67 14.58 -41.23
N LEU A 424 5.38 14.49 -40.91
CA LEU A 424 4.91 14.33 -39.53
C LEU A 424 5.14 12.90 -39.02
N GLU A 425 5.51 12.78 -37.75
CA GLU A 425 5.53 11.53 -36.99
C GLU A 425 4.44 11.60 -35.92
N LYS A 426 3.57 10.59 -35.86
CA LYS A 426 2.51 10.51 -34.83
C LYS A 426 2.86 9.47 -33.78
N LEU A 427 2.59 9.78 -32.52
CA LEU A 427 2.70 8.84 -31.41
C LEU A 427 1.50 8.98 -30.47
N VAL A 428 1.01 7.84 -29.99
CA VAL A 428 0.01 7.80 -28.92
C VAL A 428 0.75 7.84 -27.59
N VAL A 429 0.34 8.74 -26.69
CA VAL A 429 0.93 8.93 -25.36
C VAL A 429 -0.11 8.72 -24.27
N SER A 430 0.36 8.32 -23.09
CA SER A 430 -0.52 8.20 -21.93
C SER A 430 -1.04 9.57 -21.51
N GLU A 431 -2.35 9.72 -21.34
CA GLU A 431 -2.98 10.90 -20.73
C GLU A 431 -3.11 10.78 -19.20
N ALA A 432 -2.61 9.70 -18.59
CA ALA A 432 -2.72 9.45 -17.15
C ALA A 432 -2.23 10.66 -16.35
N GLY A 433 -3.09 11.22 -15.50
CA GLY A 433 -2.78 12.42 -14.70
C GLY A 433 -2.82 13.76 -15.45
N ALA A 434 -3.07 13.80 -16.77
CA ALA A 434 -3.13 15.06 -17.52
C ALA A 434 -4.27 15.97 -17.05
N SER A 435 -5.43 15.40 -16.72
CA SER A 435 -6.54 16.15 -16.12
C SER A 435 -6.19 16.68 -14.72
N VAL A 436 -5.50 15.89 -13.91
CA VAL A 436 -5.04 16.32 -12.56
C VAL A 436 -4.03 17.45 -12.67
N TYR A 437 -3.07 17.33 -13.60
CA TYR A 437 -2.14 18.41 -13.91
C TYR A 437 -2.90 19.68 -14.35
N SER A 438 -3.84 19.58 -15.29
CA SER A 438 -4.54 20.74 -15.84
C SER A 438 -5.28 21.58 -14.78
N ALA A 439 -5.82 20.90 -13.75
CA ALA A 439 -6.52 21.51 -12.64
C ALA A 439 -5.60 21.91 -11.46
N SER A 440 -4.29 21.62 -11.55
CA SER A 440 -3.35 21.90 -10.47
C SER A 440 -2.98 23.39 -10.38
N GLU A 441 -2.59 23.83 -9.19
CA GLU A 441 -2.02 25.17 -8.97
C GLU A 441 -0.75 25.40 -9.80
N LEU A 442 0.03 24.35 -10.02
CA LEU A 442 1.25 24.43 -10.84
C LEU A 442 0.90 24.79 -12.29
N ALA A 443 -0.06 24.08 -12.90
CA ALA A 443 -0.48 24.39 -14.26
C ALA A 443 -1.16 25.77 -14.35
N ALA A 444 -1.90 26.18 -13.32
CA ALA A 444 -2.47 27.53 -13.26
C ALA A 444 -1.39 28.63 -13.21
N LYS A 445 -0.25 28.38 -12.56
CA LYS A 445 0.91 29.28 -12.56
C LYS A 445 1.69 29.26 -13.87
N GLU A 446 1.86 28.08 -14.48
CA GLU A 446 2.52 27.96 -15.80
C GLU A 446 1.69 28.61 -16.91
N PHE A 447 0.36 28.55 -16.79
CA PHE A 447 -0.58 28.97 -17.83
C PHE A 447 -1.81 29.72 -17.28
N PRO A 448 -1.64 30.95 -16.75
CA PRO A 448 -2.73 31.71 -16.15
C PRO A 448 -3.87 32.00 -17.14
N ASP A 449 -3.52 32.29 -18.39
CA ASP A 449 -4.45 32.74 -19.43
C ASP A 449 -5.06 31.59 -20.27
N LEU A 450 -4.60 30.34 -20.06
CA LEU A 450 -5.20 29.19 -20.75
C LEU A 450 -6.31 28.56 -19.93
N ASP A 451 -7.41 28.25 -20.62
CA ASP A 451 -8.49 27.42 -20.10
C ASP A 451 -7.97 26.05 -19.64
N VAL A 452 -8.58 25.52 -18.58
CA VAL A 452 -8.20 24.24 -17.96
C VAL A 452 -8.19 23.11 -18.99
N SER A 453 -9.14 23.07 -19.91
CA SER A 453 -9.24 22.00 -20.92
C SER A 453 -8.06 21.98 -21.91
N LEU A 454 -7.41 23.12 -22.16
CA LEU A 454 -6.27 23.22 -23.08
C LEU A 454 -4.95 22.83 -22.41
N ARG A 455 -4.83 22.99 -21.08
CA ARG A 455 -3.62 22.63 -20.33
C ARG A 455 -3.31 21.13 -20.41
N GLY A 456 -4.35 20.29 -20.54
CA GLY A 456 -4.18 18.85 -20.77
C GLY A 456 -3.44 18.55 -22.08
N ALA A 457 -3.83 19.22 -23.17
CA ALA A 457 -3.17 19.08 -24.48
C ALA A 457 -1.71 19.54 -24.45
N VAL A 458 -1.40 20.58 -23.67
CA VAL A 458 -0.01 21.02 -23.43
C VAL A 458 0.81 19.93 -22.76
N SER A 459 0.26 19.28 -21.71
CA SER A 459 0.95 18.18 -21.03
C SER A 459 1.18 17.00 -21.97
N ILE A 460 0.21 16.67 -22.82
CA ILE A 460 0.34 15.61 -23.85
C ILE A 460 1.50 15.92 -24.82
N ALA A 461 1.61 17.15 -25.31
CA ALA A 461 2.71 17.56 -26.19
C ALA A 461 4.08 17.41 -25.50
N ARG A 462 4.20 17.95 -24.28
CA ARG A 462 5.44 17.95 -23.51
C ARG A 462 5.88 16.54 -23.08
N ARG A 463 4.94 15.65 -22.76
CA ARG A 463 5.23 14.25 -22.45
C ARG A 463 5.91 13.52 -23.60
N LEU A 464 5.52 13.80 -24.85
CA LEU A 464 6.20 13.19 -25.99
C LEU A 464 7.63 13.71 -26.11
N GLN A 465 7.85 15.00 -25.87
CA GLN A 465 9.19 15.61 -25.92
C GLN A 465 10.10 15.05 -24.84
N ASP A 466 9.62 15.03 -23.58
CA ASP A 466 10.31 14.46 -22.42
C ASP A 466 9.29 13.94 -21.38
N PRO A 467 9.06 12.62 -21.34
CA PRO A 467 8.10 12.00 -20.41
C PRO A 467 8.46 12.26 -18.94
N LEU A 468 9.75 12.16 -18.59
CA LEU A 468 10.23 12.31 -17.23
C LEU A 468 10.00 13.74 -16.74
N ALA A 469 10.43 14.74 -17.51
CA ALA A 469 10.33 16.14 -17.12
C ALA A 469 8.89 16.65 -16.96
N GLU A 470 7.93 16.05 -17.68
CA GLU A 470 6.53 16.44 -17.61
C GLU A 470 5.76 15.64 -16.55
N LEU A 471 6.00 14.33 -16.39
CA LEU A 471 5.28 13.50 -15.42
C LEU A 471 5.64 13.83 -13.96
N VAL A 472 6.87 14.28 -13.67
CA VAL A 472 7.28 14.69 -12.31
C VAL A 472 6.52 15.90 -11.76
N LYS A 473 5.81 16.64 -12.62
CA LYS A 473 4.96 17.77 -12.22
C LYS A 473 3.66 17.35 -11.56
N ILE A 474 3.35 16.05 -11.57
CA ILE A 474 2.09 15.48 -11.10
C ILE A 474 2.37 14.72 -9.80
N ASP A 475 1.42 14.73 -8.87
CA ASP A 475 1.46 13.79 -7.74
C ASP A 475 1.54 12.36 -8.31
N PRO A 476 2.56 11.55 -7.97
CA PRO A 476 2.71 10.22 -8.52
C PRO A 476 1.47 9.33 -8.30
N LYS A 477 0.74 9.51 -7.20
CA LYS A 477 -0.52 8.79 -6.92
C LYS A 477 -1.68 9.19 -7.83
N ALA A 478 -1.58 10.35 -8.49
CA ALA A 478 -2.56 10.83 -9.44
C ALA A 478 -2.25 10.38 -10.89
N ILE A 479 -1.08 9.79 -11.12
CA ILE A 479 -0.77 9.11 -12.37
C ILE A 479 -1.45 7.75 -12.30
N GLY A 480 -2.50 7.55 -13.09
CA GLY A 480 -3.21 6.27 -13.17
C GLY A 480 -2.31 5.18 -13.77
N VAL A 481 -1.81 4.30 -12.92
CA VAL A 481 -0.84 3.24 -13.28
C VAL A 481 -1.38 1.83 -13.07
N GLY A 482 -2.64 1.69 -12.64
CA GLY A 482 -3.33 0.40 -12.65
C GLY A 482 -4.75 0.45 -12.11
N GLN A 483 -5.45 -0.67 -12.25
CA GLN A 483 -6.78 -0.86 -11.66
C GLN A 483 -6.68 -0.93 -10.13
N TYR A 484 -7.72 -0.49 -9.43
CA TYR A 484 -7.81 -0.51 -7.96
C TYR A 484 -6.76 0.33 -7.22
N GLN A 485 -6.06 1.24 -7.91
CA GLN A 485 -5.06 2.14 -7.31
C GLN A 485 -5.62 2.98 -6.16
N HIS A 486 -6.91 3.31 -6.17
CA HIS A 486 -7.57 4.05 -5.09
C HIS A 486 -8.06 3.15 -3.95
N ASP A 487 -8.03 1.83 -4.13
CA ASP A 487 -8.53 0.84 -3.19
C ASP A 487 -7.41 0.26 -2.29
N VAL A 488 -6.14 0.53 -2.59
CA VAL A 488 -4.98 0.15 -1.77
C VAL A 488 -4.63 1.20 -0.70
N ASP A 489 -3.77 0.84 0.26
CA ASP A 489 -3.20 1.78 1.23
C ASP A 489 -2.49 2.95 0.52
N GLN A 490 -3.07 4.16 0.65
CA GLN A 490 -2.60 5.36 -0.04
C GLN A 490 -1.28 5.92 0.52
N VAL A 491 -0.91 5.56 1.76
CA VAL A 491 0.37 5.95 2.37
C VAL A 491 1.48 5.08 1.81
N LYS A 492 1.28 3.76 1.78
CA LYS A 492 2.23 2.81 1.16
C LYS A 492 2.39 3.08 -0.33
N LEU A 493 1.29 3.32 -1.04
CA LEU A 493 1.31 3.69 -2.45
C LEU A 493 2.13 4.96 -2.68
N GLY A 494 1.87 6.02 -1.92
CA GLY A 494 2.60 7.29 -2.07
C GLY A 494 4.11 7.12 -1.89
N ARG A 495 4.54 6.45 -0.81
CA ARG A 495 5.95 6.17 -0.55
C ARG A 495 6.61 5.37 -1.68
N SER A 496 5.93 4.32 -2.16
CA SER A 496 6.45 3.48 -3.24
C SER A 496 6.59 4.23 -4.57
N LEU A 497 5.57 5.00 -4.97
CA LEU A 497 5.62 5.76 -6.22
C LEU A 497 6.60 6.94 -6.14
N ASP A 498 6.72 7.60 -4.99
CA ASP A 498 7.75 8.63 -4.77
C ASP A 498 9.17 8.05 -4.89
N ALA A 499 9.42 6.87 -4.35
CA ALA A 499 10.71 6.18 -4.48
C ALA A 499 11.03 5.84 -5.95
N VAL A 500 10.04 5.38 -6.72
CA VAL A 500 10.21 5.13 -8.17
C VAL A 500 10.58 6.41 -8.92
N VAL A 501 9.92 7.53 -8.60
CA VAL A 501 10.21 8.83 -9.22
C VAL A 501 11.63 9.27 -8.88
N GLU A 502 12.03 9.17 -7.61
CA GLU A 502 13.39 9.48 -7.18
C GLU A 502 14.41 8.63 -7.94
N ASP A 503 14.22 7.32 -8.02
CA ASP A 503 15.13 6.41 -8.72
C ASP A 503 15.25 6.77 -10.22
N CYS A 504 14.12 7.04 -10.89
CA CYS A 504 14.12 7.39 -12.31
C CYS A 504 14.84 8.72 -12.58
N VAL A 505 14.55 9.75 -11.78
CA VAL A 505 15.17 11.08 -11.93
C VAL A 505 16.68 11.02 -11.71
N ASN A 506 17.12 10.31 -10.68
CA ASN A 506 18.54 10.21 -10.34
C ASN A 506 19.31 9.24 -11.27
N ALA A 507 18.64 8.24 -11.85
CA ALA A 507 19.23 7.39 -12.89
C ALA A 507 19.53 8.18 -14.18
N VAL A 508 18.59 9.01 -14.63
CA VAL A 508 18.76 9.84 -15.84
C VAL A 508 19.69 11.04 -15.58
N GLY A 509 19.61 11.63 -14.39
CA GLY A 509 20.29 12.87 -14.04
C GLY A 509 19.63 14.10 -14.67
N VAL A 510 19.82 15.26 -14.04
CA VAL A 510 19.04 16.46 -14.32
C VAL A 510 19.94 17.59 -14.79
N GLU A 511 19.65 18.19 -15.95
CA GLU A 511 20.36 19.39 -16.40
C GLU A 511 19.92 20.61 -15.59
N VAL A 512 20.80 21.15 -14.76
CA VAL A 512 20.44 22.14 -13.74
C VAL A 512 20.04 23.49 -14.34
N ASN A 513 20.54 23.82 -15.54
CA ASN A 513 20.26 25.09 -16.19
C ASN A 513 18.91 25.12 -16.92
N THR A 514 18.29 23.98 -17.19
CA THR A 514 17.01 23.90 -17.91
C THR A 514 15.90 23.23 -17.11
N ALA A 515 16.24 22.41 -16.10
CA ALA A 515 15.26 21.68 -15.32
C ALA A 515 14.25 22.57 -14.60
N SER A 516 13.02 22.10 -14.48
CA SER A 516 11.98 22.74 -13.69
C SER A 516 12.21 22.50 -12.19
N ALA A 517 11.66 23.37 -11.33
CA ALA A 517 11.70 23.15 -9.88
C ALA A 517 11.07 21.80 -9.45
N PRO A 518 9.95 21.32 -10.04
CA PRO A 518 9.43 19.98 -9.77
C PRO A 518 10.38 18.84 -10.14
N LEU A 519 11.17 18.96 -11.20
CA LEU A 519 12.17 17.94 -11.55
C LEU A 519 13.35 17.97 -10.57
N LEU A 520 13.83 19.17 -10.23
CA LEU A 520 14.92 19.35 -9.26
C LEU A 520 14.56 18.85 -7.87
N SER A 521 13.30 18.98 -7.43
CA SER A 521 12.87 18.51 -6.11
C SER A 521 12.86 16.99 -5.96
N ARG A 522 13.04 16.25 -7.06
CA ARG A 522 13.17 14.79 -7.08
C ARG A 522 14.63 14.31 -7.14
N VAL A 523 15.58 15.24 -7.21
CA VAL A 523 17.01 14.92 -7.15
C VAL A 523 17.38 14.58 -5.71
N ALA A 524 18.14 13.50 -5.53
CA ALA A 524 18.62 13.03 -4.25
C ALA A 524 19.30 14.17 -3.45
N GLY A 525 18.83 14.39 -2.22
CA GLY A 525 19.36 15.44 -1.35
C GLY A 525 18.80 16.85 -1.58
N LEU A 526 17.95 17.07 -2.59
CA LEU A 526 17.26 18.35 -2.78
C LEU A 526 15.86 18.31 -2.17
N SER A 527 15.48 19.41 -1.50
CA SER A 527 14.11 19.63 -1.04
C SER A 527 13.36 20.52 -2.03
N PRO A 528 12.00 20.56 -2.00
CA PRO A 528 11.22 21.49 -2.81
C PRO A 528 11.64 22.97 -2.64
N THR A 529 12.12 23.34 -1.45
CA THR A 529 12.62 24.70 -1.21
C THR A 529 13.94 24.95 -1.92
N VAL A 530 14.90 24.03 -1.80
CA VAL A 530 16.20 24.17 -2.47
C VAL A 530 16.03 24.14 -3.99
N ALA A 531 15.14 23.30 -4.52
CA ALA A 531 14.82 23.26 -5.94
C ALA A 531 14.32 24.60 -6.49
N ARG A 532 13.46 25.31 -5.75
CA ARG A 532 13.04 26.69 -6.11
C ARG A 532 14.22 27.66 -6.07
N ASN A 533 15.02 27.61 -5.01
CA ASN A 533 16.19 28.49 -4.86
C ASN A 533 17.20 28.31 -6.01
N VAL A 534 17.37 27.08 -6.54
CA VAL A 534 18.22 26.81 -7.71
C VAL A 534 17.69 27.54 -8.96
N VAL A 535 16.37 27.48 -9.20
CA VAL A 535 15.73 28.17 -10.33
C VAL A 535 15.82 29.69 -10.16
N GLU A 536 15.48 30.21 -8.98
CA GLU A 536 15.57 31.65 -8.68
C GLU A 536 17.01 32.18 -8.81
N PHE A 537 18.00 31.38 -8.41
CA PHE A 537 19.40 31.73 -8.56
C PHE A 537 19.78 31.87 -10.04
N ARG A 538 19.46 30.88 -10.90
CA ARG A 538 19.82 30.98 -12.32
C ARG A 538 19.04 32.05 -13.07
N ASP A 539 17.80 32.33 -12.65
CA ASP A 539 16.99 33.40 -13.24
C ASP A 539 17.58 34.79 -12.92
N ARG A 540 18.19 34.94 -11.74
CA ARG A 540 18.79 36.20 -11.29
C ARG A 540 20.24 36.40 -11.73
N PHE A 541 21.05 35.34 -11.71
CA PHE A 541 22.50 35.41 -11.90
C PHE A 541 22.96 34.78 -13.23
N GLY A 542 22.05 34.23 -14.02
CA GLY A 542 22.35 33.48 -15.24
C GLY A 542 22.65 32.00 -14.98
N PRO A 543 22.93 31.22 -16.04
CA PRO A 543 23.17 29.78 -15.92
C PRO A 543 24.40 29.47 -15.06
N PHE A 544 24.35 28.35 -14.34
CA PHE A 544 25.49 27.82 -13.59
C PHE A 544 26.59 27.38 -14.57
N ALA A 545 27.80 27.91 -14.38
CA ALA A 545 28.98 27.53 -15.18
C ALA A 545 29.64 26.22 -14.70
N SER A 546 29.38 25.79 -13.47
CA SER A 546 29.93 24.57 -12.89
C SER A 546 29.06 24.05 -11.75
N ARG A 547 29.24 22.78 -11.38
CA ARG A 547 28.58 22.21 -10.19
C ARG A 547 28.97 22.97 -8.91
N ASP A 548 30.22 23.43 -8.80
CA ASP A 548 30.68 24.17 -7.62
C ASP A 548 29.92 25.49 -7.41
N ALA A 549 29.43 26.11 -8.48
CA ALA A 549 28.59 27.31 -8.37
C ALA A 549 27.28 27.05 -7.60
N LEU A 550 26.79 25.82 -7.55
CA LEU A 550 25.59 25.46 -6.79
C LEU A 550 25.77 25.67 -5.28
N LYS A 551 27.00 25.66 -4.75
CA LYS A 551 27.28 25.94 -3.33
C LYS A 551 26.85 27.36 -2.91
N GLN A 552 26.60 28.25 -3.86
CA GLN A 552 26.11 29.62 -3.63
C GLN A 552 24.58 29.69 -3.47
N VAL A 553 23.87 28.60 -3.76
CA VAL A 553 22.41 28.54 -3.64
C VAL A 553 22.01 28.51 -2.16
N GLU A 554 21.08 29.39 -1.77
CA GLU A 554 20.59 29.46 -0.41
C GLU A 554 20.03 28.12 0.06
N ARG A 555 20.38 27.70 1.28
CA ARG A 555 19.93 26.46 1.94
C ARG A 555 20.42 25.15 1.29
N LEU A 556 21.29 25.22 0.27
CA LEU A 556 22.02 24.04 -0.19
C LEU A 556 23.28 23.83 0.68
N GLY A 557 23.10 23.15 1.81
CA GLY A 557 24.20 22.82 2.72
C GLY A 557 25.18 21.79 2.14
N ALA A 558 26.36 21.66 2.76
CA ALA A 558 27.42 20.76 2.29
C ALA A 558 26.96 19.30 2.11
N LYS A 559 26.14 18.78 3.04
CA LYS A 559 25.60 17.42 2.94
C LYS A 559 24.62 17.27 1.78
N ALA A 560 23.70 18.22 1.61
CA ALA A 560 22.76 18.22 0.48
C ALA A 560 23.50 18.32 -0.86
N PHE A 561 24.55 19.14 -0.92
CA PHE A 561 25.43 19.22 -2.10
C PHE A 561 26.14 17.89 -2.38
N GLU A 562 26.71 17.23 -1.35
CA GLU A 562 27.32 15.89 -1.48
C GLU A 562 26.33 14.90 -2.10
N GLN A 563 25.09 14.89 -1.61
CA GLN A 563 24.05 13.99 -2.11
C GLN A 563 23.60 14.30 -3.54
N ALA A 564 23.48 15.58 -3.91
CA ALA A 564 22.86 16.01 -5.16
C ALA A 564 23.84 16.22 -6.32
N ALA A 565 25.08 16.65 -6.05
CA ALA A 565 26.00 17.17 -7.07
C ALA A 565 26.29 16.16 -8.21
N GLY A 566 26.35 14.87 -7.87
CA GLY A 566 26.58 13.82 -8.85
C GLY A 566 25.42 13.59 -9.83
N PHE A 567 24.20 13.96 -9.46
CA PHE A 567 22.98 13.80 -10.25
C PHE A 567 22.62 15.06 -11.06
N LEU A 568 23.14 16.21 -10.65
CA LEU A 568 23.01 17.47 -11.38
C LEU A 568 24.06 17.55 -12.49
N ARG A 569 23.64 17.83 -13.71
CA ARG A 569 24.49 18.08 -14.88
C ARG A 569 24.53 19.58 -15.15
N VAL A 570 25.68 20.02 -15.65
CA VAL A 570 25.89 21.35 -16.20
C VAL A 570 26.45 21.11 -17.59
N LEU A 571 25.61 21.17 -18.61
CA LEU A 571 26.03 21.12 -20.00
C LEU A 571 26.76 22.44 -20.31
N GLY A 572 28.03 22.31 -20.67
CA GLY A 572 28.95 23.43 -20.94
C GLY A 572 28.69 24.12 -22.26
#